data_AF-A0A3D5N2N3-F1
#
_entry.id   AF-A0A3D5N2N3-F1
#
_cell.length_a   1.000
_cell.length_b   1.000
_cell.length_c   1.000
_cell.angle_alpha   90.00
_cell.angle_beta   90.00
_cell.angle_gamma   90.00
#
_symmetry.space_group_name_H-M   'P 1'
#
loop_
_entity.id
_entity.type
_entity.pdbx_description
1 polymer ?
#
loop_
_entity_poly.entity_id
_entity_poly.type
_entity_poly.pdbx_seq_one_letter_code
_entity_poly.pdbx_strand_id
1 'polypeptide(L)'
;MSTDRLLASRRLDVALALVAQGDYAAAAEVAQAAISADARWDEAHFTLGDIYERAGEAENAIEAYRQYLILDPIDRMGGEVRLTLLGAAAMRDRLPPDYVRALFDDYAPRFEISLRDRLSYR
;
A
#
# COMPACT_ATOMS: atom_id res chain seq x y z
N MET A 1 -28.56 -6.80 -6.23
CA MET A 1 -27.24 -6.79 -6.88
C MET A 1 -27.45 -6.60 -8.38
N SER A 2 -26.67 -5.75 -9.05
CA SER A 2 -26.69 -5.64 -10.51
C SER A 2 -26.15 -6.93 -11.15
N THR A 3 -26.52 -7.20 -12.40
CA THR A 3 -25.97 -8.31 -13.19
C THR A 3 -24.44 -8.27 -13.22
N ASP A 4 -23.89 -7.06 -13.33
CA ASP A 4 -22.45 -6.80 -13.33
C ASP A 4 -21.79 -7.19 -11.99
N ARG A 5 -22.40 -6.82 -10.85
CA ARG A 5 -21.92 -7.23 -9.52
C ARG A 5 -21.99 -8.75 -9.33
N LEU A 6 -23.00 -9.41 -9.87
CA LEU A 6 -23.11 -10.87 -9.79
C LEU A 6 -21.99 -11.54 -10.59
N LEU A 7 -21.72 -11.08 -11.81
CA LEU A 7 -20.62 -11.58 -12.64
C LEU A 7 -19.27 -11.34 -11.98
N ALA A 8 -19.05 -10.13 -11.44
CA ALA A 8 -17.85 -9.79 -10.70
C ALA A 8 -17.67 -10.72 -9.48
N SER A 9 -18.73 -10.96 -8.70
CA SER A 9 -18.69 -11.83 -7.53
C SER A 9 -18.27 -13.26 -7.86
N ARG A 10 -18.82 -13.83 -8.95
CA ARG A 10 -18.41 -15.17 -9.40
C ARG A 10 -16.93 -15.24 -9.78
N ARG A 11 -16.38 -14.18 -10.39
CA ARG A 11 -14.96 -14.11 -10.71
C ARG A 11 -14.13 -14.00 -9.44
N LEU A 12 -14.57 -13.22 -8.46
CA LEU A 12 -13.86 -13.09 -7.20
C LEU A 12 -13.79 -14.42 -6.42
N ASP A 13 -14.87 -15.21 -6.43
CA ASP A 13 -14.87 -16.56 -5.86
C ASP A 13 -13.78 -17.45 -6.51
N VAL A 14 -13.61 -17.36 -7.84
CA VAL A 14 -12.55 -18.08 -8.57
C VAL A 14 -11.17 -17.56 -8.21
N ALA A 15 -10.98 -16.24 -8.11
CA ALA A 15 -9.71 -15.66 -7.68
C ALA A 15 -9.30 -16.17 -6.29
N LEU A 16 -10.23 -16.21 -5.33
CA LEU A 16 -9.98 -16.75 -3.99
C LEU A 16 -9.62 -18.24 -4.01
N ALA A 17 -10.24 -19.02 -4.89
CA ALA A 17 -9.90 -20.44 -5.07
C ALA A 17 -8.48 -20.62 -5.65
N LEU A 18 -8.01 -19.70 -6.50
CA LEU A 18 -6.64 -19.71 -7.04
C LEU A 18 -5.61 -19.30 -5.97
N VAL A 19 -5.94 -18.32 -5.12
CA VAL A 19 -5.13 -17.97 -3.93
C VAL A 19 -4.93 -19.18 -3.04
N ALA A 20 -5.99 -19.96 -2.77
CA ALA A 20 -5.90 -21.16 -1.96
C ALA A 20 -4.98 -22.25 -2.57
N GLN A 21 -4.76 -22.21 -3.89
CA GLN A 21 -3.83 -23.08 -4.62
C GLN A 21 -2.42 -22.49 -4.71
N GLY A 22 -2.21 -21.24 -4.27
CA GLY A 22 -0.94 -20.52 -4.36
C GLY A 22 -0.65 -19.91 -5.74
N ASP A 23 -1.61 -19.96 -6.67
CA ASP A 23 -1.47 -19.35 -8.00
C ASP A 23 -1.89 -17.88 -7.97
N TYR A 24 -1.02 -17.04 -7.41
CA TYR A 24 -1.33 -15.62 -7.21
C TYR A 24 -1.39 -14.82 -8.50
N ALA A 25 -0.63 -15.23 -9.53
CA ALA A 25 -0.65 -14.57 -10.84
C ALA A 25 -2.02 -14.74 -11.51
N ALA A 26 -2.51 -15.99 -11.60
CA ALA A 26 -3.83 -16.25 -12.14
C ALA A 26 -4.94 -15.62 -11.27
N ALA A 27 -4.79 -15.65 -9.95
CA ALA A 27 -5.75 -15.00 -9.05
C ALA A 27 -5.87 -13.48 -9.33
N ALA A 28 -4.74 -12.80 -9.53
CA ALA A 28 -4.72 -11.37 -9.82
C ALA A 28 -5.42 -11.04 -11.15
N GLU A 29 -5.17 -11.81 -12.21
CA GLU A 29 -5.85 -11.64 -13.50
C GLU A 29 -7.36 -11.79 -13.37
N VAL A 30 -7.82 -12.81 -12.64
CA VAL A 30 -9.25 -13.06 -12.43
C VAL A 30 -9.89 -11.96 -11.58
N ALA A 31 -9.19 -11.47 -10.54
CA ALA A 31 -9.67 -10.36 -9.72
C ALA A 31 -9.74 -9.04 -10.52
N GLN A 32 -8.78 -8.76 -11.41
CA GLN A 32 -8.86 -7.61 -12.33
C GLN A 32 -10.04 -7.74 -13.30
N ALA A 33 -10.35 -8.95 -13.78
CA ALA A 33 -11.55 -9.20 -14.58
C ALA A 33 -12.85 -9.05 -13.78
N ALA A 34 -12.83 -9.26 -12.46
CA ALA A 34 -13.95 -8.93 -11.58
C ALA A 34 -14.15 -7.41 -11.47
N ILE A 35 -13.06 -6.66 -11.25
CA ILE A 35 -13.06 -5.19 -11.22
C ILE A 35 -13.52 -4.61 -12.57
N SER A 36 -13.14 -5.23 -13.68
CA SER A 36 -13.58 -4.80 -15.02
C SER A 36 -15.09 -4.96 -15.23
N ALA A 37 -15.72 -5.92 -14.53
CA ALA A 37 -17.17 -6.08 -14.55
C ALA A 37 -17.87 -5.06 -13.64
N ASP A 38 -17.33 -4.79 -12.45
CA ASP A 38 -17.82 -3.72 -11.56
C ASP A 38 -16.67 -2.95 -10.92
N ALA A 39 -16.31 -1.83 -11.55
CA ALA A 39 -15.19 -1.00 -11.12
C ALA A 39 -15.41 -0.29 -9.78
N ARG A 40 -16.68 -0.21 -9.32
CA ARG A 40 -17.08 0.47 -8.08
C ARG A 40 -17.23 -0.51 -6.91
N TRP A 41 -16.78 -1.76 -7.07
CA TRP A 41 -16.80 -2.74 -5.98
C TRP A 41 -15.53 -2.63 -5.13
N ASP A 42 -15.67 -1.97 -3.98
CA ASP A 42 -14.66 -1.84 -2.93
C ASP A 42 -13.98 -3.18 -2.58
N GLU A 43 -14.76 -4.22 -2.26
CA GLU A 43 -14.25 -5.55 -1.87
C GLU A 43 -13.35 -6.20 -2.93
N ALA A 44 -13.62 -5.98 -4.22
CA ALA A 44 -12.80 -6.53 -5.30
C ALA A 44 -11.41 -5.89 -5.34
N HIS A 45 -11.32 -4.57 -5.12
CA HIS A 45 -10.04 -3.86 -5.00
C HIS A 45 -9.27 -4.29 -3.75
N PHE A 46 -9.96 -4.46 -2.61
CA PHE A 46 -9.33 -4.97 -1.40
C PHE A 46 -8.75 -6.38 -1.59
N THR A 47 -9.55 -7.27 -2.21
CA THR A 47 -9.13 -8.65 -2.50
C THR A 47 -7.94 -8.68 -3.45
N LEU A 48 -7.91 -7.82 -4.47
CA LEU A 48 -6.76 -7.70 -5.36
C LEU A 48 -5.50 -7.25 -4.60
N GLY A 49 -5.64 -6.32 -3.65
CA GLY A 49 -4.54 -5.92 -2.76
C GLY A 49 -3.98 -7.09 -1.93
N ASP A 50 -4.86 -7.89 -1.35
CA ASP A 50 -4.49 -9.07 -0.55
C ASP A 50 -3.84 -10.17 -1.42
N ILE A 51 -4.28 -10.32 -2.68
CA ILE A 51 -3.63 -11.21 -3.66
C ILE A 51 -2.21 -10.75 -3.95
N TYR A 52 -2.01 -9.47 -4.26
CA TYR A 52 -0.67 -8.93 -4.55
C TYR A 52 0.26 -8.97 -3.34
N GLU A 53 -0.25 -8.73 -2.13
CA GLU A 53 0.52 -8.87 -0.89
C GLU A 53 1.04 -10.31 -0.73
N ARG A 54 0.21 -11.32 -0.98
CA ARG A 54 0.63 -12.74 -0.96
C ARG A 54 1.57 -13.11 -2.10
N ALA A 55 1.47 -12.44 -3.24
CA ALA A 55 2.39 -12.58 -4.37
C ALA A 55 3.76 -11.93 -4.11
N GLY A 56 3.89 -11.10 -3.05
CA GLY A 56 5.10 -10.29 -2.79
C GLY A 56 5.19 -9.03 -3.66
N GLU A 57 4.13 -8.67 -4.36
CA GLU A 57 4.05 -7.51 -5.25
C GLU A 57 3.57 -6.27 -4.49
N ALA A 58 4.41 -5.77 -3.57
CA ALA A 58 4.04 -4.72 -2.62
C ALA A 58 3.47 -3.45 -3.30
N GLU A 59 4.09 -2.95 -4.36
CA GLU A 59 3.63 -1.74 -5.07
C GLU A 59 2.23 -1.91 -5.69
N ASN A 60 1.94 -3.08 -6.26
CA ASN A 60 0.63 -3.38 -6.83
C ASN A 60 -0.42 -3.52 -5.73
N ALA A 61 -0.06 -4.13 -4.59
CA ALA A 61 -0.93 -4.21 -3.43
C ALA A 61 -1.29 -2.82 -2.90
N ILE A 62 -0.31 -1.93 -2.80
CA ILE A 62 -0.48 -0.54 -2.35
C ILE A 62 -1.50 0.19 -3.22
N GLU A 63 -1.37 0.09 -4.55
CA GLU A 63 -2.30 0.76 -5.46
C GLU A 63 -3.72 0.21 -5.32
N ALA A 64 -3.88 -1.12 -5.23
CA ALA A 64 -5.19 -1.75 -5.05
C ALA A 64 -5.86 -1.31 -3.73
N TYR A 65 -5.12 -1.25 -2.62
CA TYR A 65 -5.65 -0.77 -1.35
C TYR A 65 -6.00 0.73 -1.36
N ARG A 66 -5.27 1.56 -2.13
CA ARG A 66 -5.65 2.97 -2.35
C ARG A 66 -6.97 3.09 -3.10
N GLN A 67 -7.17 2.28 -4.15
CA GLN A 67 -8.43 2.25 -4.89
C GLN A 67 -9.60 1.78 -4.01
N TYR A 68 -9.36 0.78 -3.16
CA TYR A 68 -10.33 0.37 -2.14
C TYR A 68 -10.74 1.55 -1.23
N LEU A 69 -9.77 2.31 -0.68
CA LEU A 69 -10.06 3.44 0.22
C LEU A 69 -10.73 4.63 -0.48
N ILE A 70 -10.57 4.79 -1.79
CA ILE A 70 -11.33 5.77 -2.58
C ILE A 70 -12.82 5.38 -2.62
N LEU A 71 -13.12 4.08 -2.72
CA LEU A 71 -14.49 3.57 -2.80
C LEU A 71 -15.15 3.37 -1.43
N ASP A 72 -14.37 3.02 -0.41
CA ASP A 72 -14.79 2.88 0.98
C ASP A 72 -13.91 3.68 1.95
N PRO A 73 -14.13 5.01 2.07
CA PRO A 73 -13.35 5.85 2.97
C PRO A 73 -13.55 5.57 4.45
N ILE A 74 -14.57 4.78 4.81
CA ILE A 74 -14.83 4.35 6.20
C ILE A 74 -13.83 3.24 6.60
N ASP A 75 -13.17 2.62 5.62
CA ASP A 75 -12.19 1.57 5.80
C ASP A 75 -12.75 0.34 6.56
N ARG A 76 -13.86 -0.22 6.07
CA ARG A 76 -14.52 -1.38 6.71
C ARG A 76 -13.66 -2.65 6.74
N MET A 77 -12.67 -2.78 5.85
CA MET A 77 -11.83 -3.98 5.68
C MET A 77 -10.39 -3.77 6.17
N GLY A 78 -10.00 -2.54 6.56
CA GLY A 78 -8.68 -2.25 7.12
C GLY A 78 -7.58 -2.00 6.09
N GLY A 79 -7.90 -1.43 4.94
CA GLY A 79 -6.96 -0.99 3.91
C GLY A 79 -5.91 0.00 4.43
N GLU A 80 -6.23 0.90 5.37
CA GLU A 80 -5.22 1.82 5.94
C GLU A 80 -4.14 1.06 6.73
N VAL A 81 -4.53 0.02 7.46
CA VAL A 81 -3.59 -0.85 8.19
C VAL A 81 -2.70 -1.58 7.20
N ARG A 82 -3.26 -2.11 6.10
CA ARG A 82 -2.49 -2.79 5.05
C ARG A 82 -1.46 -1.87 4.41
N LEU A 83 -1.86 -0.66 4.02
CA LEU A 83 -0.95 0.35 3.50
C LEU A 83 0.17 0.67 4.49
N THR A 84 -0.14 0.77 5.78
CA THR A 84 0.86 1.01 6.83
C THR A 84 1.88 -0.13 6.92
N LEU A 85 1.43 -1.38 6.92
CA LEU A 85 2.30 -2.55 6.99
C LEU A 85 3.19 -2.70 5.75
N LEU A 86 2.69 -2.27 4.59
CA LEU A 86 3.45 -2.24 3.33
C LEU A 86 4.40 -1.03 3.21
N GLY A 87 4.52 -0.20 4.25
CA GLY A 87 5.36 1.00 4.24
C GLY A 87 4.82 2.13 3.36
N ALA A 88 3.57 2.01 2.90
CA ALA A 88 2.86 2.98 2.08
C ALA A 88 1.82 3.78 2.83
N ALA A 89 1.80 3.67 4.16
CA ALA A 89 1.28 4.75 4.98
C ALA A 89 1.89 6.01 4.41
N ALA A 90 1.01 6.86 3.86
CA ALA A 90 1.35 8.26 3.80
C ALA A 90 1.88 8.54 5.20
N MET A 91 3.09 9.07 5.27
CA MET A 91 3.40 9.96 6.34
C MET A 91 2.35 11.09 6.22
N ARG A 92 1.12 10.85 6.67
CA ARG A 92 0.13 11.89 6.96
C ARG A 92 0.70 12.77 8.07
N ASP A 93 1.75 12.29 8.75
CA ASP A 93 2.76 13.06 9.48
C ASP A 93 4.16 13.01 8.81
N ARG A 94 4.27 13.27 7.49
CA ARG A 94 5.56 13.68 6.91
C ARG A 94 5.75 15.05 7.52
N LEU A 95 6.59 15.08 8.53
CA LEU A 95 6.97 16.26 9.29
C LEU A 95 6.90 17.50 8.39
N PRO A 96 6.23 18.59 8.83
CA PRO A 96 6.12 19.79 8.02
C PRO A 96 7.48 20.16 7.40
N PRO A 97 7.54 20.66 6.15
CA PRO A 97 8.81 21.00 5.51
C PRO A 97 9.70 21.89 6.39
N ASP A 98 9.09 22.75 7.21
CA ASP A 98 9.77 23.59 8.20
C ASP A 98 10.34 22.80 9.37
N TYR A 99 9.69 21.72 9.81
CA TYR A 99 10.22 20.82 10.83
C TYR A 99 11.39 20.00 10.28
N VAL A 100 11.29 19.50 9.04
CA VAL A 100 12.40 18.80 8.37
C VAL A 100 13.59 19.75 8.21
N ARG A 101 13.35 20.98 7.75
CA ARG A 101 14.38 22.02 7.63
C ARG A 101 15.00 22.36 8.98
N ALA A 102 14.19 22.59 10.02
CA ALA A 102 14.68 22.86 11.37
C ALA A 102 15.52 21.70 11.92
N LEU A 103 15.09 20.45 11.74
CA LEU A 103 15.85 19.27 12.18
C LEU A 103 17.21 19.15 11.47
N PHE A 104 17.26 19.43 10.17
CA PHE A 104 18.50 19.46 9.39
C PHE A 104 19.43 20.62 9.81
N ASP A 105 18.88 21.82 10.00
CA ASP A 105 19.61 23.02 10.40
C ASP A 105 20.13 22.94 11.85
N ASP A 106 19.48 22.16 12.73
CA ASP A 106 19.92 21.92 14.12
C ASP A 106 21.02 20.83 14.21
N TYR A 107 21.09 19.94 13.21
CA TYR A 107 22.15 18.91 13.08
C TYR A 107 23.41 19.40 12.34
N ALA A 108 23.26 20.29 11.37
CA ALA A 108 24.37 20.80 10.56
C ALA A 108 25.50 21.48 11.37
N PRO A 109 25.26 22.20 12.49
CA PRO A 109 26.33 22.81 13.28
C PRO A 109 27.08 21.83 14.18
N ARG A 110 26.57 20.60 14.38
CA ARG A 110 27.18 19.59 15.28
C ARG A 110 27.95 18.49 14.56
N PHE A 111 27.89 18.42 13.23
CA PHE A 111 28.71 17.47 12.47
C PHE A 111 30.14 17.96 12.17
N GLU A 112 30.50 19.20 12.52
CA GLU A 112 31.89 19.71 12.47
C GLU A 112 32.48 20.13 13.83
N ILE A 113 32.14 19.45 14.93
CA ILE A 113 32.89 19.60 16.21
C ILE A 113 33.39 18.24 16.74
N SER A 114 33.87 17.38 15.83
CA SER A 114 34.72 16.25 16.22
C SER A 114 35.86 15.95 15.23
N LEU A 115 36.15 16.86 14.29
CA LEU A 115 37.28 16.75 13.36
C LEU A 115 38.25 17.94 13.40
N ARG A 116 38.21 18.78 14.45
CA ARG A 116 39.16 19.91 14.60
C ARG A 116 39.87 20.05 15.96
N ASP A 117 39.79 19.06 16.85
CA ASP A 117 40.49 19.14 18.16
C ASP A 117 41.23 17.86 18.59
N ARG A 118 41.62 16.98 17.65
CA ARG A 118 42.43 15.77 17.98
C ARG A 118 43.62 15.47 17.07
N LEU A 119 44.19 16.46 16.39
CA LEU A 119 45.51 16.29 15.77
C LEU A 119 46.40 17.52 15.99
N SER A 120 46.58 17.88 17.26
CA SER A 120 47.81 18.55 17.68
C SER A 120 48.93 17.50 17.76
N TYR A 121 49.46 17.09 16.61
CA TYR A 121 50.75 16.42 16.55
C TYR A 121 51.82 17.49 16.30
N ARG A 122 52.68 17.70 17.30
CA ARG A 122 54.05 18.17 17.06
C ARG A 122 54.94 16.96 16.85
#